data_AF-A0A6P4EY30-F1
#
_entry.id   AF-A0A6P4EY30-F1
#
_cell.length_a   1.000
_cell.length_b   1.000
_cell.length_c   1.000
_cell.angle_alpha   90.00
_cell.angle_beta   90.00
_cell.angle_gamma   90.00
#
_symmetry.space_group_name_H-M   'P 1'
#
loop_
_entity.id
_entity.type
_entity.pdbx_description
1 polymer ?
#
loop_
_entity_poly.entity_id
_entity_poly.type
_entity_poly.pdbx_seq_one_letter_code
_entity_poly.pdbx_strand_id
1 'polypeptide(L)' 'FVNGTRLDDRLIRVDWDAGFIEGRQYGRGKTGGQVRDEYRTDYDAGRGGYGKLLSQKIAPNTDNR' A
#
# COMPACT_ATOMS: atom_id res chain seq x y z
N PHE A 1 -24.21 -6.39 5.00
CA PHE A 1 -23.13 -6.37 3.99
C PHE A 1 -21.88 -5.77 4.63
N VAL A 2 -20.68 -6.30 4.33
CA VAL A 2 -19.43 -5.91 4.99
C VAL A 2 -18.72 -4.73 4.29
N ASN A 3 -18.95 -4.56 2.99
CA ASN A 3 -18.41 -3.42 2.23
C ASN A 3 -18.90 -2.08 2.82
N GLY A 4 -17.99 -1.11 2.99
CA GLY A 4 -18.30 0.21 3.56
C GLY A 4 -18.41 0.24 5.08
N THR A 5 -18.26 -0.88 5.77
CA THR A 5 -18.14 -0.92 7.24
C THR A 5 -16.72 -0.52 7.69
N ARG A 6 -16.53 -0.37 9.00
CA ARG A 6 -15.23 -0.01 9.58
C ARG A 6 -14.53 -1.23 10.15
N LEU A 7 -13.22 -1.32 9.92
CA LEU A 7 -12.30 -2.27 10.54
C LEU A 7 -11.05 -1.51 10.95
N ASP A 8 -10.66 -1.60 12.24
CA ASP A 8 -9.58 -0.80 12.83
C ASP A 8 -9.70 0.70 12.51
N ASP A 9 -10.92 1.25 12.67
CA ASP A 9 -11.32 2.62 12.33
C ASP A 9 -11.22 3.02 10.85
N ARG A 10 -10.84 2.10 9.96
CA ARG A 10 -10.71 2.34 8.51
C ARG A 10 -11.94 1.85 7.76
N LEU A 11 -12.37 2.64 6.78
CA LEU A 11 -13.40 2.19 5.83
C LEU A 11 -12.78 1.13 4.90
N ILE A 12 -13.38 -0.06 4.88
CA ILE A 12 -12.94 -1.15 4.00
C ILE A 12 -13.78 -1.23 2.73
N ARG A 13 -13.12 -1.57 1.62
CA ARG A 13 -13.76 -1.88 0.34
C ARG A 13 -13.61 -3.36 0.04
N VAL A 14 -14.70 -4.01 -0.35
CA VAL A 14 -14.73 -5.42 -0.75
C VAL A 14 -15.28 -5.49 -2.18
N ASP A 15 -14.67 -6.32 -3.01
CA ASP A 15 -15.07 -6.59 -4.40
C ASP A 15 -15.04 -8.10 -4.67
N TRP A 16 -15.73 -8.53 -5.72
CA TRP A 16 -15.66 -9.91 -6.21
C TRP A 16 -14.30 -10.18 -6.87
N ASP A 17 -13.69 -11.32 -6.56
CA ASP A 17 -12.45 -11.81 -7.18
C ASP A 17 -12.68 -13.16 -7.86
N ALA A 18 -11.87 -13.48 -8.87
CA ALA A 18 -11.98 -14.73 -9.61
C ALA A 18 -11.50 -15.98 -8.83
N GLY A 19 -10.93 -15.80 -7.63
CA GLY A 19 -10.47 -16.87 -6.76
C GLY A 19 -8.97 -16.81 -6.47
N PHE A 20 -8.56 -17.53 -5.42
CA PHE A 20 -7.17 -17.59 -5.00
C PHE A 20 -6.33 -18.48 -5.93
N ILE A 21 -5.14 -18.00 -6.28
CA ILE A 21 -4.04 -18.79 -6.86
C ILE A 21 -2.72 -18.30 -6.24
N GLU A 22 -1.73 -19.18 -6.16
CA GLU A 22 -0.42 -18.82 -5.64
C GLU A 22 0.21 -17.65 -6.43
N GLY A 23 0.81 -16.73 -5.70
CA GLY A 23 1.37 -15.47 -6.22
C GLY A 23 0.41 -14.29 -6.11
N ARG A 24 -0.93 -14.50 -6.03
CA ARG A 24 -1.88 -13.38 -5.87
C ARG A 24 -1.81 -12.72 -4.50
N GLN A 25 -1.30 -13.42 -3.49
CA GLN A 25 -1.10 -12.88 -2.13
C GLN A 25 -0.05 -11.76 -2.08
N TYR A 26 0.86 -11.71 -3.05
CA TYR A 26 1.91 -10.69 -3.09
C TYR A 26 1.43 -9.41 -3.77
N GLY A 27 1.88 -8.28 -3.21
CA GLY A 27 1.72 -6.98 -3.83
C GLY A 27 2.44 -6.92 -5.19
N ARG A 28 1.88 -6.18 -6.13
CA ARG A 28 2.40 -6.04 -7.51
C ARG A 28 3.13 -4.71 -7.76
N GLY A 29 3.34 -3.92 -6.71
CA GLY A 29 4.17 -2.72 -6.79
C GLY A 29 5.63 -3.09 -7.04
N LYS A 30 6.38 -2.20 -7.71
CA LYS A 30 7.81 -2.36 -7.98
C LYS A 30 8.64 -2.55 -6.70
N THR A 31 8.16 -2.01 -5.58
CA THR A 31 8.78 -2.09 -4.26
C THR A 31 8.30 -3.31 -3.43
N GLY A 32 7.48 -4.18 -4.01
CA GLY A 32 6.91 -5.37 -3.37
C GLY A 32 5.56 -5.15 -2.67
N GLY A 33 5.18 -3.89 -2.43
CA GLY A 33 3.89 -3.52 -1.84
C GLY A 33 2.72 -3.51 -2.82
N GLN A 34 1.58 -2.93 -2.42
CA GLN A 34 0.47 -2.70 -3.33
C GLN A 34 0.81 -1.57 -4.32
N VAL A 35 0.45 -1.72 -5.60
CA VAL A 35 0.67 -0.70 -6.65
C VAL A 35 0.09 0.67 -6.24
N ARG A 36 -1.07 0.68 -5.58
CA ARG A 36 -1.72 1.91 -5.11
C ARG A 36 -0.87 2.70 -4.12
N ASP A 37 -0.12 2.02 -3.25
CA ASP A 37 0.68 2.66 -2.22
C ASP A 37 1.95 3.32 -2.78
N GLU A 38 2.33 3.04 -4.02
CA GLU A 38 3.53 3.64 -4.63
C GLU A 38 3.30 5.10 -5.05
N TYR A 39 2.11 5.40 -5.58
CA TYR A 39 1.75 6.71 -6.14
C TYR A 39 1.04 7.64 -5.15
N ARG A 40 0.80 7.17 -3.92
CA ARG A 40 0.08 7.94 -2.91
C ARG A 40 0.91 9.13 -2.41
N THR A 41 0.26 10.28 -2.24
CA THR A 41 0.89 11.51 -1.76
C THR A 41 0.61 11.81 -0.29
N ASP A 42 -0.49 11.32 0.27
CA ASP A 42 -0.84 11.46 1.67
C ASP A 42 -0.03 10.54 2.59
N TYR A 43 0.15 11.00 3.84
CA TYR A 43 0.75 10.22 4.92
C TYR A 43 -0.31 9.38 5.62
N ASP A 44 -0.03 8.10 5.80
CA ASP A 44 -0.90 7.18 6.55
C ASP A 44 -0.04 6.17 7.30
N ALA A 45 -0.01 6.32 8.62
CA ALA A 45 0.79 5.48 9.51
C ALA A 45 0.42 3.99 9.40
N GLY A 46 -0.88 3.67 9.20
CA GLY A 46 -1.35 2.29 9.06
C GLY A 46 -0.93 1.61 7.74
N ARG A 47 -0.27 2.35 6.84
CA ARG A 47 0.30 1.84 5.58
C ARG A 47 1.80 2.13 5.45
N GLY A 48 2.48 2.39 6.56
CA GLY A 48 3.93 2.63 6.57
C GLY A 48 4.36 4.04 6.17
N GLY A 49 3.45 5.03 6.27
CA GLY A 49 3.75 6.45 6.07
C GLY A 49 3.46 6.95 4.66
N TYR A 50 4.38 7.72 4.07
CA TYR A 50 4.24 8.27 2.72
C TYR A 50 4.35 7.18 1.64
N GLY A 51 3.75 7.44 0.47
CA GLY A 51 3.89 6.56 -0.68
C GLY A 51 5.36 6.38 -1.09
N LYS A 52 5.70 5.20 -1.60
CA LYS A 52 7.11 4.79 -1.77
C LYS A 52 7.92 5.72 -2.67
N LEU A 53 7.32 6.26 -3.73
CA LEU A 53 8.00 7.23 -4.60
C LEU A 53 8.32 8.54 -3.88
N LEU A 54 7.42 9.01 -3.01
CA LEU A 54 7.64 10.21 -2.23
C LEU A 54 8.65 9.95 -1.11
N SER A 55 8.56 8.81 -0.44
CA SER A 55 9.51 8.38 0.59
C SER A 55 10.94 8.29 0.06
N GLN A 56 11.14 7.77 -1.16
CA GLN A 56 12.46 7.70 -1.80
C GLN A 56 13.02 9.09 -2.14
N LYS A 57 12.17 10.05 -2.51
CA LYS A 57 12.59 11.44 -2.78
C LYS A 57 12.95 12.21 -1.51
N ILE A 58 12.30 11.90 -0.39
CA ILE A 58 12.52 12.56 0.90
C ILE A 58 13.70 11.93 1.66
N ALA A 59 14.01 10.66 1.41
CA ALA A 59 15.13 9.98 2.06
C ALA A 59 16.44 10.73 1.79
N PRO A 60 17.21 11.10 2.83
CA PRO A 60 18.52 11.70 2.64
C PRO A 60 19.41 10.68 1.90
N ASN A 61 20.18 11.16 0.91
CA ASN A 61 21.12 10.32 0.19
C ASN A 61 22.20 9.82 1.17
N THR A 62 22.06 8.58 1.65
CA THR A 62 22.99 7.96 2.59
C THR A 62 24.20 7.31 1.92
N ASP A 63 24.30 7.38 0.59
CA ASP A 63 25.42 6.83 -0.19
C ASP A 63 26.64 7.78 -0.17
N ASN A 64 27.12 8.10 1.03
CA ASN A 64 28.40 8.79 1.23
C ASN A 64 29.11 8.20 2.46
N ARG A 65 29.37 6.88 2.42
CA ARG A 65 30.34 6.19 3.28
C ARG A 65 31.21 5.27 2.44
#